data_AF-A0A5C6MLI0-F1
#
_entry.id   AF-A0A5C6MLI0-F1
#
_cell.length_a   1.000
_cell.length_b   1.000
_cell.length_c   1.000
_cell.angle_alpha   90.00
_cell.angle_beta   90.00
_cell.angle_gamma   90.00
#
_symmetry.space_group_name_H-M   'P 1'
#
loop_
_entity.id
_entity.type
_entity.pdbx_description
1 polymer ?
#
loop_
_entity_poly.entity_id
_entity_poly.type
_entity_poly.pdbx_seq_one_letter_code
_entity_poly.pdbx_strand_id
1 'polypeptide(L)'
;MLQLLNEATLHRINSIISACCVRVCGNTDCNCVFLFLSPSQRHEFEVAMTCEGCSGAVSRILNKLGVETFEIDLPKKLVWIESDKDVQVLTEALKKSGKEVKYVGTK
;
A
#
# COMPACT_ATOMS: atom_id res chain seq x y z
N MET A 1 0.04 -17.63 25.15
CA MET A 1 -1.16 -17.71 24.29
C MET A 1 -1.42 -16.28 23.83
N LEU A 2 -0.71 -15.73 22.85
CA LEU A 2 -0.56 -16.13 21.44
C LEU A 2 0.92 -15.99 20.98
N GLN A 3 1.33 -16.88 20.08
CA GLN A 3 2.66 -17.01 19.45
C GLN A 3 2.86 -15.86 18.44
N LEU A 4 3.97 -15.11 18.44
CA LEU A 4 5.26 -15.44 17.78
C LEU A 4 5.09 -16.16 16.44
N LEU A 5 4.84 -15.40 15.37
CA LEU A 5 5.19 -15.81 14.02
C LEU A 5 6.13 -14.76 13.43
N ASN A 6 7.41 -15.16 13.36
CA ASN A 6 8.52 -14.45 12.76
C ASN A 6 8.27 -14.18 11.26
N GLU A 7 8.57 -12.95 10.82
CA GLU A 7 8.72 -12.52 9.42
C GLU A 7 9.65 -13.43 8.58
N ALA A 8 10.50 -14.24 9.21
CA ALA A 8 11.42 -15.16 8.55
C ALA A 8 10.75 -16.36 7.83
N THR A 9 9.48 -16.66 8.10
CA THR A 9 8.80 -17.85 7.54
C THR A 9 8.19 -17.61 6.16
N LEU A 10 7.88 -16.35 5.83
CA LEU A 10 7.24 -15.97 4.55
C LEU A 10 8.24 -15.99 3.37
N HIS A 11 9.54 -15.78 3.65
CA HIS A 11 10.59 -15.79 2.63
C HIS A 11 10.90 -17.19 2.08
N ARG A 12 10.52 -18.27 2.79
CA ARG A 12 10.69 -19.65 2.30
C ARG A 12 9.57 -20.13 1.39
N ILE A 13 8.38 -19.53 1.47
CA ILE A 13 7.24 -19.90 0.61
C ILE A 13 7.42 -19.25 -0.79
N ASN A 14 7.95 -18.03 -0.85
CA ASN A 14 8.23 -17.33 -2.11
C ASN A 14 9.41 -17.91 -2.92
N SER A 15 10.18 -18.84 -2.36
CA SER A 15 11.30 -19.46 -3.09
C SER A 15 10.87 -20.63 -3.99
N ILE A 16 9.61 -21.06 -3.94
CA ILE A 16 9.10 -22.21 -4.73
C ILE A 16 8.34 -21.75 -6.00
N ILE A 17 7.93 -20.48 -6.10
CA ILE A 17 7.14 -19.98 -7.25
C ILE A 17 8.03 -19.49 -8.41
N SER A 18 9.35 -19.35 -8.22
CA SER A 18 10.27 -18.84 -9.24
C SER A 18 11.10 -19.96 -9.91
N ALA A 19 10.43 -20.89 -10.59
CA ALA A 19 11.12 -21.88 -11.45
C ALA A 19 10.43 -22.12 -12.81
N CYS A 20 9.65 -21.17 -13.32
CA CYS A 20 9.21 -21.20 -14.72
C CYS A 20 9.92 -20.11 -15.52
N CYS A 21 11.04 -20.49 -16.13
CA CYS A 21 11.76 -19.71 -17.11
C CYS A 21 10.90 -19.63 -18.39
N VAL A 22 10.10 -18.57 -18.57
CA VAL A 22 9.55 -18.26 -19.89
C VAL A 22 10.55 -17.38 -20.62
N ARG A 23 11.22 -18.00 -21.59
CA ARG A 23 12.11 -17.34 -22.54
C ARG A 23 11.26 -16.58 -23.55
N VAL A 24 11.32 -15.24 -23.55
CA VAL A 24 10.92 -14.42 -24.70
C VAL A 24 12.13 -13.60 -25.13
N CYS A 25 12.71 -13.98 -26.28
CA CYS A 25 13.76 -13.21 -26.94
C CYS A 25 13.10 -12.22 -27.93
N GLY A 26 13.45 -10.93 -27.83
CA GLY A 26 13.10 -9.94 -28.85
C GLY A 26 13.43 -8.49 -28.48
N ASN A 27 14.66 -8.06 -28.81
CA ASN A 27 15.22 -6.69 -28.81
C ASN A 27 15.72 -6.06 -27.49
N THR A 28 16.79 -5.28 -27.62
CA THR A 28 17.89 -4.99 -26.68
C THR A 28 17.60 -4.13 -25.45
N ASP A 29 16.35 -3.95 -25.05
CA ASP A 29 16.00 -3.38 -23.74
C ASP A 29 14.94 -4.27 -23.10
N CYS A 30 15.39 -5.41 -22.55
CA CYS A 30 14.55 -6.28 -21.74
C CYS A 30 14.28 -5.60 -20.40
N ASN A 31 13.36 -4.62 -20.39
CA ASN A 31 12.63 -4.29 -19.19
C ASN A 31 11.67 -5.47 -18.97
N CYS A 32 12.18 -6.53 -18.33
CA CYS A 32 11.35 -7.60 -17.80
C CYS A 32 10.44 -6.93 -16.78
N VAL A 33 9.25 -6.53 -17.22
CA VAL A 33 8.15 -6.18 -16.33
C VAL A 33 7.80 -7.49 -15.64
N PHE A 34 8.49 -7.76 -14.55
CA PHE A 34 8.00 -8.55 -13.45
C PHE A 34 6.63 -7.96 -13.13
N LEU A 35 5.57 -8.48 -13.75
CA LEU A 35 4.24 -8.43 -13.17
C LEU A 35 4.29 -9.37 -11.97
N PHE A 36 5.03 -8.92 -10.94
CA PHE A 36 4.89 -9.38 -9.58
C PHE A 36 3.44 -9.01 -9.25
N LEU A 37 2.55 -10.00 -9.31
CA LEU A 37 1.20 -9.88 -8.78
C LEU A 37 1.39 -9.79 -7.26
N SER A 38 1.77 -8.62 -6.75
CA SER A 38 1.82 -8.40 -5.33
C SER A 38 0.39 -8.38 -4.80
N PRO A 39 0.09 -9.11 -3.71
CA PRO A 39 -1.22 -9.05 -3.08
C PRO A 39 -1.38 -7.67 -2.44
N SER A 40 -1.92 -6.71 -3.20
CA SER A 40 -2.17 -5.35 -2.74
C SER A 40 -3.18 -5.37 -1.60
N GLN A 41 -2.74 -5.05 -0.38
CA GLN A 41 -3.59 -5.00 0.79
C GLN A 41 -4.36 -3.68 0.83
N ARG A 42 -5.66 -3.75 1.13
CA ARG A 42 -6.51 -2.56 1.27
C ARG A 42 -6.56 -2.14 2.73
N HIS A 43 -5.91 -1.03 3.06
CA HIS A 43 -5.86 -0.48 4.40
C HIS A 43 -6.91 0.61 4.59
N GLU A 44 -7.59 0.59 5.73
CA GLU A 44 -8.60 1.57 6.11
C GLU A 44 -8.08 2.49 7.21
N PHE A 45 -8.15 3.79 6.94
CA PHE A 45 -7.76 4.86 7.85
C PHE A 45 -8.90 5.84 8.09
N GLU A 46 -9.08 6.23 9.33
CA GLU A 46 -9.93 7.35 9.73
C GLU A 46 -9.05 8.60 9.85
N VAL A 47 -9.38 9.64 9.08
CA VAL A 47 -8.60 10.89 9.01
C VAL A 47 -9.52 12.08 9.24
N ALA A 48 -9.20 12.93 10.21
CA ALA A 48 -9.99 14.11 10.54
C ALA A 48 -9.94 15.20 9.44
N MET A 49 -10.71 15.01 8.38
CA MET A 49 -10.89 15.97 7.29
C MET A 49 -12.11 16.86 7.55
N THR A 50 -11.96 18.16 7.30
CA THR A 50 -13.03 19.16 7.53
C THR A 50 -13.58 19.78 6.25
N CYS A 51 -12.84 19.72 5.14
CA CYS A 51 -13.24 20.29 3.86
C CYS A 51 -12.52 19.58 2.70
N GLU A 52 -12.97 19.84 1.46
CA GLU A 52 -12.36 19.33 0.22
C GLU A 52 -10.88 19.72 0.05
N GLY A 53 -10.46 20.84 0.65
CA GLY A 53 -9.03 21.21 0.68
C GLY A 53 -8.18 20.22 1.50
N CYS A 54 -8.73 19.64 2.56
CA CYS A 54 -8.02 18.69 3.41
C CYS A 54 -7.87 17.33 2.73
N SER A 55 -8.92 16.85 2.06
CA SER A 55 -8.84 15.62 1.28
C SER A 55 -7.84 15.75 0.13
N GLY A 56 -7.82 16.89 -0.57
CA GLY A 56 -6.82 17.15 -1.61
C GLY A 56 -5.38 17.16 -1.07
N ALA A 57 -5.15 17.65 0.15
CA ALA A 57 -3.84 17.57 0.79
C ALA A 57 -3.41 16.12 1.07
N VAL A 58 -4.34 15.28 1.53
CA VAL A 58 -4.12 13.84 1.74
C VAL A 58 -3.77 13.15 0.42
N SER A 59 -4.56 13.37 -0.64
CA SER A 59 -4.28 12.81 -1.98
C SER A 59 -2.89 13.18 -2.48
N ARG A 60 -2.45 14.44 -2.31
CA ARG A 60 -1.12 14.89 -2.72
C ARG A 60 0.00 14.16 -1.98
N ILE A 61 -0.19 13.87 -0.71
CA ILE A 61 0.81 13.15 0.10
C ILE A 61 0.87 11.68 -0.32
N LEU A 62 -0.29 11.04 -0.55
CA LEU A 62 -0.35 9.65 -1.02
C LEU A 62 0.26 9.49 -2.41
N ASN A 63 -0.02 10.42 -3.32
CA ASN A 63 0.61 10.47 -4.64
C ASN A 63 2.14 10.62 -4.55
N LYS A 64 2.64 11.46 -3.63
CA LYS A 64 4.09 11.59 -3.37
C LYS A 64 4.72 10.33 -2.80
N LEU A 65 3.94 9.51 -2.09
CA LEU A 65 4.39 8.23 -1.53
C LEU A 65 4.44 7.12 -2.62
N GLY A 66 3.83 7.36 -3.79
CA GLY A 66 3.71 6.37 -4.85
C GLY A 66 2.59 5.36 -4.61
N VAL A 67 1.50 5.80 -3.97
CA VAL A 67 0.25 5.02 -3.89
C VAL A 67 -0.59 5.35 -5.11
N GLU A 68 -0.87 4.35 -5.94
CA GLU A 68 -1.64 4.54 -7.19
C GLU A 68 -3.15 4.41 -6.96
N THR A 69 -3.56 3.55 -6.03
CA THR A 69 -4.98 3.24 -5.79
C THR A 69 -5.39 3.63 -4.37
N PHE A 70 -6.26 4.62 -4.25
CA PHE A 70 -6.86 5.02 -2.98
C PHE A 70 -8.23 5.67 -3.20
N GLU A 71 -9.08 5.61 -2.18
CA GLU A 71 -10.42 6.19 -2.16
C GLU A 71 -10.59 7.03 -0.90
N ILE A 72 -11.27 8.18 -1.02
CA ILE A 72 -11.45 9.13 0.08
C ILE A 72 -12.94 9.45 0.21
N ASP A 73 -13.51 9.12 1.38
CA ASP A 73 -14.86 9.49 1.77
C ASP A 73 -14.83 10.64 2.78
N LEU A 74 -15.11 11.88 2.32
CA LEU A 74 -15.28 13.04 3.21
C LEU A 74 -16.38 12.89 4.27
N PRO A 75 -17.62 12.45 3.93
CA PRO A 75 -18.70 12.45 4.92
C PRO A 75 -18.46 11.48 6.07
N LYS A 76 -17.75 10.37 5.78
CA LYS A 76 -17.37 9.36 6.78
C LYS A 76 -15.98 9.59 7.38
N LYS A 77 -15.20 10.50 6.80
CA LYS A 77 -13.80 10.76 7.17
C LYS A 77 -12.91 9.51 7.05
N LEU A 78 -13.19 8.69 6.03
CA LEU A 78 -12.47 7.44 5.76
C LEU A 78 -11.59 7.58 4.54
N VAL A 79 -10.46 6.88 4.57
CA VAL A 79 -9.50 6.77 3.48
C VAL A 79 -9.14 5.29 3.32
N TRP A 80 -9.37 4.74 2.14
CA TRP A 80 -8.92 3.41 1.76
C TRP A 80 -7.70 3.52 0.88
N ILE A 81 -6.66 2.76 1.20
CA ILE A 81 -5.37 2.78 0.51
C ILE A 81 -5.04 1.36 0.10
N GLU A 82 -4.88 1.11 -1.20
CA GLU A 82 -4.37 -0.15 -1.71
C GLU A 82 -2.88 -0.01 -2.00
N SER A 83 -2.06 -0.69 -1.21
CA SER A 83 -0.60 -0.65 -1.39
C SER A 83 0.09 -1.83 -0.72
N ASP A 84 1.27 -2.19 -1.23
CA ASP A 84 2.15 -3.19 -0.60
C ASP A 84 3.04 -2.59 0.51
N LYS A 85 2.83 -1.33 0.88
CA LYS A 85 3.65 -0.63 1.87
C LYS A 85 3.16 -0.91 3.29
N ASP A 86 4.08 -0.91 4.24
CA ASP A 86 3.75 -1.05 5.66
C ASP A 86 2.78 0.02 6.17
N VAL A 87 1.87 -0.40 7.03
CA VAL A 87 0.87 0.47 7.70
C VAL A 87 1.54 1.62 8.45
N GLN A 88 2.74 1.40 9.01
CA GLN A 88 3.49 2.44 9.71
C GLN A 88 3.90 3.57 8.75
N VAL A 89 4.41 3.22 7.56
CA VAL A 89 4.81 4.18 6.53
C VAL A 89 3.61 4.98 6.04
N LEU A 90 2.47 4.31 5.82
CA LEU A 90 1.21 4.96 5.44
C LEU A 90 0.73 5.92 6.53
N THR A 91 0.78 5.50 7.79
CA THR A 91 0.36 6.32 8.93
C THR A 91 1.24 7.56 9.09
N GLU A 92 2.56 7.42 8.96
CA GLU A 92 3.51 8.53 9.00
C GLU A 92 3.30 9.51 7.85
N ALA A 93 3.04 9.01 6.65
CA ALA A 93 2.70 9.84 5.51
C ALA A 93 1.42 10.64 5.78
N LEU A 94 0.34 10.00 6.25
CA LEU A 94 -0.91 10.70 6.57
C LEU A 94 -0.72 11.72 7.70
N LYS A 95 0.12 11.46 8.70
CA LYS A 95 0.46 12.44 9.76
C LYS A 95 1.11 13.72 9.22
N LYS A 96 1.81 13.66 8.07
CA LYS A 96 2.37 14.86 7.40
C LYS A 96 1.28 15.81 6.89
N SER A 97 0.03 15.37 6.79
CA SER A 97 -1.11 16.26 6.48
C SER A 97 -1.48 17.18 7.65
N GLY A 98 -0.92 16.96 8.84
CA GLY A 98 -1.25 17.71 10.06
C GLY A 98 -2.63 17.39 10.61
N LYS A 99 -3.18 16.22 10.26
CA LYS A 99 -4.49 15.74 10.72
C LYS A 99 -4.32 14.57 11.68
N GLU A 100 -5.34 14.36 12.51
CA GLU A 100 -5.46 13.14 13.30
C GLU A 100 -5.75 11.97 12.39
N VAL A 101 -4.97 10.89 12.56
CA VAL A 101 -5.02 9.68 11.74
C VAL A 101 -5.14 8.49 12.68
N LYS A 102 -6.13 7.65 12.45
CA LYS A 102 -6.36 6.41 13.19
C LYS A 102 -6.47 5.26 12.21
N TYR A 103 -5.75 4.17 12.48
CA TYR A 103 -5.83 2.96 11.70
C TYR A 103 -7.05 2.13 12.13
N VAL A 104 -7.88 1.73 11.17
CA VAL A 104 -9.09 0.92 11.41
C VAL A 104 -8.78 -0.57 11.20
N GLY A 105 -8.11 -0.92 10.10
CA GLY A 105 -7.77 -2.31 9.78
C GLY A 105 -7.47 -2.54 8.30
N THR A 106 -7.31 -3.81 7.92
CA THR A 106 -7.19 -4.26 6.53
C THR A 106 -8.53 -4.83 6.07
N LYS A 107 -8.90 -4.61 4.80
CA LYS A 107 -10.10 -5.11 4.13
C LYS A 107 -9.78 -6.10 3.03
#